data_AF-A0A1X0RQJ1-F1
#
_entry.id   AF-A0A1X0RQJ1-F1
#
_cell.length_a   1.000
_cell.length_b   1.000
_cell.length_c   1.000
_cell.angle_alpha   90.00
_cell.angle_beta   90.00
_cell.angle_gamma   90.00
#
_symmetry.space_group_name_H-M   'P 1'
#
loop_
_entity.id
_entity.type
_entity.pdbx_description
1 polymer ?
#
loop_
_entity_poly.entity_id
_entity_poly.type
_entity_poly.pdbx_seq_one_letter_code
_entity_poly.pdbx_strand_id
1 'polypeptide(L)'
;MTLNIFVSFADKQVHRVQLVPEKLTWDNLVTIFQLSIPQAPPNTDSLVLYYRHPVTNATAAVSNQTELSHLMDEVKTPYDGFRFSSVPEAAEPLLVSCAFEKLASLVKQHQPFDHFASRWVGVLATRMAMSPEENFDRELKKLAKMATGEKKYKGMRAHRLGRHHRH
;
A
#
# COMPACT_ATOMS: atom_id res chain seq x y z
N MET A 1 9.50 -2.73 16.39
CA MET A 1 8.96 -2.66 15.01
C MET A 1 8.08 -1.43 14.95
N THR A 2 8.19 -0.59 13.91
CA THR A 2 7.36 0.62 13.78
C THR A 2 6.23 0.36 12.79
N LEU A 3 5.03 0.83 13.11
CA LEU A 3 3.86 0.82 12.26
C LEU A 3 3.76 2.15 11.51
N ASN A 4 3.66 2.09 10.18
CA ASN A 4 3.37 3.29 9.39
C ASN A 4 1.85 3.51 9.31
N ILE A 5 1.42 4.74 9.51
CA ILE A 5 0.05 5.18 9.29
C ILE A 5 0.09 6.23 8.18
N PHE A 6 -0.62 5.96 7.10
CA PHE A 6 -0.81 6.87 5.98
C PHE A 6 -2.22 7.43 6.08
N VAL A 7 -2.37 8.75 6.09
CA VAL A 7 -3.68 9.39 6.15
C VAL A 7 -3.77 10.48 5.10
N SER A 8 -4.89 10.51 4.37
CA SER A 8 -5.21 11.62 3.47
C SER A 8 -6.38 12.44 4.00
N PHE A 9 -6.26 13.76 3.93
CA PHE A 9 -7.34 14.68 4.26
C PHE A 9 -7.94 15.30 2.99
N ALA A 10 -8.79 16.31 3.13
CA ALA A 10 -9.47 16.97 2.02
C ALA A 10 -8.52 17.58 0.96
N ASP A 11 -7.27 17.85 1.33
CA ASP A 11 -6.23 18.37 0.44
C ASP A 11 -5.61 17.30 -0.49
N LYS A 12 -6.04 16.05 -0.34
CA LYS A 12 -5.55 14.88 -1.10
C LYS A 12 -4.06 14.61 -0.93
N GLN A 13 -3.39 15.26 0.02
CA GLN A 13 -2.01 14.92 0.36
C GLN A 13 -2.02 13.70 1.29
N VAL A 14 -1.06 12.81 1.07
CA VAL A 14 -0.88 11.64 1.95
C VAL A 14 0.18 11.99 2.98
N HIS A 15 -0.25 12.07 4.23
CA HIS A 15 0.62 12.27 5.38
C HIS A 15 1.02 10.91 5.95
N ARG A 16 2.31 10.76 6.27
CA ARG A 16 2.85 9.54 6.89
C ARG A 16 3.24 9.84 8.33
N VAL A 17 2.75 9.01 9.24
CA VAL A 17 3.10 9.01 10.65
C VAL A 17 3.68 7.65 11.01
N GLN A 18 4.71 7.63 11.86
CA GLN A 18 5.29 6.39 12.38
C GLN A 18 4.98 6.26 13.86
N LEU A 19 4.48 5.09 14.24
CA LEU A 19 4.07 4.77 15.59
C LEU A 19 4.69 3.47 16.05
N VAL A 20 4.93 3.38 17.35
CA VAL A 20 5.25 2.12 18.02
C VAL A 20 3.91 1.41 18.27
N PRO A 21 3.70 0.15 17.86
CA PRO A 21 2.41 -0.55 17.96
C PRO A 21 1.79 -0.51 19.37
N GLU A 22 2.62 -0.60 20.40
CA GLU A 22 2.21 -0.53 21.81
C GLU A 22 1.64 0.84 22.21
N LYS A 23 1.88 1.88 21.40
CA LYS A 23 1.34 3.24 21.58
C LYS A 23 0.17 3.53 20.63
N LEU A 24 -0.29 2.56 19.86
CA LEU A 24 -1.41 2.72 18.94
C LEU A 24 -2.73 2.77 19.73
N THR A 25 -3.12 3.98 20.13
CA THR A 25 -4.45 4.28 20.66
C THR A 25 -5.10 5.35 19.79
N TRP A 26 -6.43 5.42 19.84
CA TRP A 26 -7.20 6.41 19.11
C TRP A 26 -6.81 7.84 19.50
N ASP A 27 -6.70 8.12 20.79
CA ASP A 27 -6.31 9.44 21.30
C ASP A 27 -4.89 9.83 20.85
N ASN A 28 -3.96 8.88 20.83
CA ASN A 28 -2.60 9.14 20.36
C ASN A 28 -2.58 9.43 18.86
N LEU A 29 -3.35 8.69 18.05
CA LEU A 29 -3.49 8.94 16.61
C LEU A 29 -4.05 10.34 16.35
N VAL A 30 -5.15 10.68 17.00
CA VAL A 30 -5.78 12.00 16.88
C VAL A 30 -4.78 13.09 17.26
N THR A 31 -4.14 12.96 18.43
CA THR A 31 -3.19 13.95 18.93
C THR A 31 -2.04 14.15 17.93
N ILE A 32 -1.50 13.07 17.36
CA ILE A 32 -0.42 13.18 16.39
C ILE A 32 -0.90 13.84 15.11
N PHE A 33 -2.09 13.51 14.60
CA PHE A 33 -2.64 14.17 13.43
C PHE A 33 -2.87 15.66 13.67
N GLN A 34 -3.43 16.05 14.81
CA GLN A 34 -3.63 17.45 15.16
C GLN A 34 -2.32 18.24 15.26
N LEU A 35 -1.27 17.64 15.83
CA LEU A 35 0.03 18.29 15.99
C LEU A 35 0.84 18.32 14.70
N SER A 36 0.66 17.34 13.80
CA SER A 36 1.53 17.14 12.64
C SER A 36 0.88 17.54 11.31
N ILE A 37 -0.44 17.67 11.27
CA ILE A 37 -1.22 17.86 10.04
C ILE A 37 -2.17 19.05 10.25
N PRO A 38 -1.87 20.22 9.65
CA PRO A 38 -2.68 21.44 9.81
C PRO A 38 -4.17 21.30 9.46
N GLN A 39 -4.51 20.31 8.63
CA GLN A 39 -5.84 20.04 8.09
C GLN A 39 -6.64 19.05 8.95
N ALA A 40 -6.01 18.45 9.96
CA ALA A 40 -6.70 17.54 10.86
C ALA A 40 -7.78 18.30 11.67
N PRO A 41 -8.94 17.68 11.95
CA PRO A 41 -9.99 18.30 12.74
C PRO A 41 -9.47 18.71 14.13
N PRO A 42 -9.85 19.90 14.63
CA PRO A 42 -9.33 20.42 15.89
C PRO A 42 -9.83 19.67 17.13
N ASN A 43 -10.88 18.83 17.01
CA ASN A 43 -11.47 18.08 18.11
C ASN A 43 -11.45 16.57 17.84
N THR A 44 -11.24 15.80 18.91
CA THR A 44 -11.19 14.33 18.90
C THR A 44 -12.50 13.70 18.45
N ASP A 45 -13.64 14.31 18.80
CA ASP A 45 -14.98 13.78 18.52
C ASP A 45 -15.41 13.91 17.05
N SER A 46 -14.66 14.65 16.23
CA SER A 46 -15.00 14.89 14.82
C SER A 46 -14.12 14.14 13.83
N LEU A 47 -13.08 13.43 14.30
CA LEU A 47 -12.25 12.64 13.40
C LEU A 47 -12.94 11.31 13.07
N VAL A 48 -13.16 11.07 11.78
CA VAL A 48 -13.55 9.76 11.26
C VAL A 48 -12.57 9.37 10.17
N LEU A 49 -12.01 8.17 10.29
CA LEU A 49 -11.05 7.60 9.36
C LEU A 49 -11.71 6.49 8.55
N TYR A 50 -11.80 6.70 7.24
CA TYR A 50 -12.36 5.76 6.30
C TYR A 50 -11.26 4.93 5.64
N TYR A 51 -11.56 3.68 5.36
CA TYR A 51 -10.68 2.76 4.66
C TYR A 51 -11.50 1.76 3.84
N ARG A 52 -10.88 1.12 2.86
CA ARG A 52 -11.48 0.01 2.12
C ARG A 52 -11.02 -1.31 2.72
N HIS A 53 -11.98 -2.06 3.25
CA HIS A 53 -11.72 -3.30 3.98
C HIS A 53 -11.06 -4.35 3.08
N PRO A 54 -9.98 -5.01 3.50
CA PRO A 54 -9.16 -5.84 2.62
C PRO A 54 -9.87 -7.11 2.12
N VAL A 55 -10.82 -7.65 2.88
CA VAL A 55 -11.53 -8.89 2.52
C VAL A 55 -12.81 -8.59 1.73
N THR A 56 -13.58 -7.61 2.18
CA THR A 56 -14.93 -7.34 1.66
C THR A 56 -14.93 -6.25 0.59
N ASN A 57 -13.81 -5.52 0.44
CA ASN A 57 -13.67 -4.37 -0.45
C ASN A 57 -14.67 -3.24 -0.20
N ALA A 58 -15.40 -3.30 0.92
CA ALA A 58 -16.37 -2.31 1.34
C ALA A 58 -15.67 -1.13 2.04
N THR A 59 -16.25 0.06 1.91
CA THR A 59 -15.80 1.22 2.70
C THR A 59 -16.26 1.04 4.14
N ALA A 60 -15.32 1.11 5.08
CA ALA A 60 -15.55 1.04 6.52
C ALA A 60 -14.92 2.27 7.19
N ALA A 61 -15.28 2.51 8.44
CA ALA A 61 -14.84 3.66 9.22
C ALA A 61 -14.29 3.24 10.58
N VAL A 62 -13.37 4.06 11.12
CA VAL A 62 -12.91 4.04 12.50
C VAL A 62 -13.05 5.46 13.05
N SER A 63 -13.67 5.59 14.21
CA SER A 63 -13.97 6.84 14.88
C SER A 63 -13.66 6.81 16.39
N ASN A 64 -13.29 5.65 16.92
CA ASN A 64 -13.04 5.45 18.34
C ASN A 64 -12.09 4.27 18.62
N GLN A 65 -11.70 4.12 19.88
CA GLN A 65 -10.78 3.07 20.33
C GLN A 65 -11.35 1.65 20.13
N THR A 66 -12.65 1.45 20.31
CA THR A 66 -13.28 0.12 20.17
C THR A 66 -13.18 -0.38 18.74
N GLU A 67 -13.52 0.49 17.77
CA GLU A 67 -13.41 0.20 16.34
C GLU A 67 -11.96 0.00 15.91
N LEU A 68 -11.03 0.81 16.43
CA LEU A 68 -9.60 0.65 16.16
C LEU A 68 -9.10 -0.70 16.67
N SER A 69 -9.50 -1.09 17.89
CA SER A 69 -9.07 -2.36 18.49
C SER A 69 -9.61 -3.55 17.70
N HIS A 70 -10.89 -3.50 17.30
CA HIS A 70 -11.49 -4.51 16.42
C HIS A 70 -10.74 -4.62 15.08
N LEU A 71 -10.40 -3.49 14.47
CA LEU A 71 -9.61 -3.45 13.24
C LEU A 71 -8.25 -4.13 13.41
N MET A 72 -7.56 -3.84 14.51
CA MET A 72 -6.25 -4.45 14.81
C MET A 72 -6.34 -5.95 15.06
N ASP A 73 -7.43 -6.42 15.67
CA ASP A 73 -7.70 -7.83 15.90
C ASP A 73 -8.11 -8.59 14.64
N GLU A 74 -8.76 -7.91 13.69
CA GLU A 74 -9.13 -8.50 12.39
C GLU A 74 -7.91 -8.62 11.47
N VAL A 75 -7.04 -7.62 11.50
CA VAL A 75 -5.91 -7.48 10.58
C VAL A 75 -4.64 -8.11 11.20
N LYS A 76 -4.68 -9.42 11.46
CA LYS A 76 -3.58 -10.19 12.09
C LYS A 76 -2.46 -10.57 11.12
N THR A 77 -1.65 -9.62 10.65
CA THR A 77 -0.39 -9.94 9.90
C THR A 77 0.51 -8.71 9.73
N PRO A 78 1.82 -8.88 9.40
CA PRO A 78 2.76 -7.77 9.35
C PRO A 78 2.60 -6.99 8.03
N TYR A 79 1.89 -5.87 8.09
CA TYR A 79 1.77 -4.95 6.97
C TYR A 79 2.75 -3.79 7.12
N ASP A 80 3.20 -3.23 6.00
CA ASP A 80 4.08 -2.05 6.00
C ASP A 80 3.40 -0.83 6.62
N GLY A 81 2.06 -0.81 6.67
CA GLY A 81 1.28 0.19 7.40
C GLY A 81 -0.21 0.15 7.10
N PHE A 82 -0.96 0.99 7.83
CA PHE A 82 -2.38 1.23 7.57
C PHE A 82 -2.59 2.51 6.77
N ARG A 83 -3.55 2.50 5.86
CA ARG A 83 -3.95 3.64 5.05
C ARG A 83 -5.39 4.02 5.34
N PHE A 84 -5.59 5.30 5.65
CA PHE A 84 -6.88 5.90 5.95
C PHE A 84 -7.11 7.16 5.12
N SER A 85 -8.38 7.58 5.02
CA SER A 85 -8.78 8.88 4.51
C SER A 85 -9.79 9.52 5.45
N SER A 86 -9.77 10.84 5.59
CA SER A 86 -10.85 11.57 6.29
C SER A 86 -12.10 11.73 5.42
N VAL A 87 -12.05 11.32 4.15
CA VAL A 87 -13.13 11.46 3.17
C VAL A 87 -13.55 10.06 2.67
N PRO A 88 -14.83 9.67 2.79
CA PRO A 88 -15.27 8.31 2.47
C PRO A 88 -15.08 7.94 1.00
N GLU A 89 -15.27 8.89 0.07
CA GLU A 89 -15.08 8.65 -1.37
C GLU A 89 -13.61 8.44 -1.75
N ALA A 90 -12.68 8.93 -0.93
CA ALA A 90 -11.24 8.78 -1.11
C ALA A 90 -10.67 7.57 -0.35
N ALA A 91 -11.53 6.71 0.22
CA ALA A 91 -11.09 5.53 0.94
C ALA A 91 -10.32 4.57 0.02
N GLU A 92 -9.07 4.30 0.42
CA GLU A 92 -8.17 3.36 -0.24
C GLU A 92 -8.06 2.04 0.55
N PRO A 93 -7.55 0.97 -0.06
CA PRO A 93 -7.28 -0.28 0.67
C PRO A 93 -6.51 -0.01 1.96
N LEU A 94 -7.07 -0.48 3.09
CA LEU A 94 -6.50 -0.29 4.43
C LEU A 94 -5.04 -0.72 4.49
N LEU A 95 -4.77 -1.85 3.85
CA LEU A 95 -3.46 -2.45 3.87
C LEU A 95 -2.63 -1.85 2.75
N VAL A 96 -1.53 -1.21 3.14
CA VAL A 96 -0.43 -1.02 2.20
C VAL A 96 0.21 -2.39 2.00
N SER A 97 -0.34 -3.15 1.07
CA SER A 97 0.22 -4.44 0.67
C SER A 97 1.67 -4.21 0.26
N CYS A 98 2.56 -4.95 0.92
CA CYS A 98 3.96 -4.93 0.54
C CYS A 98 4.03 -5.36 -0.93
N ALA A 99 5.03 -4.86 -1.65
CA ALA A 99 5.19 -5.16 -3.07
C ALA A 99 5.14 -6.69 -3.34
N PHE A 100 5.58 -7.51 -2.38
CA PHE A 100 5.58 -8.97 -2.47
C PHE A 100 4.18 -9.57 -2.51
N GLU A 101 3.27 -9.11 -1.66
CA GLU A 101 1.88 -9.55 -1.68
C GLU A 101 1.17 -9.15 -2.98
N LYS A 102 1.43 -7.92 -3.46
CA LYS A 102 0.89 -7.46 -4.75
C LYS A 102 1.37 -8.34 -5.91
N LEU A 103 2.65 -8.69 -5.94
CA LEU A 103 3.21 -9.59 -6.95
C LEU A 103 2.63 -11.00 -6.82
N ALA A 104 2.55 -11.55 -5.60
CA ALA A 104 2.02 -12.87 -5.34
C ALA A 104 0.53 -12.99 -5.75
N SER A 105 -0.26 -11.96 -5.47
CA SER A 105 -1.68 -11.91 -5.87
C SER A 105 -1.83 -11.91 -7.39
N LEU A 106 -1.06 -11.06 -8.08
CA LEU A 106 -1.05 -11.02 -9.55
C LEU A 106 -0.63 -12.38 -10.14
N VAL A 107 0.38 -13.02 -9.55
CA VAL A 107 0.83 -14.34 -9.98
C VAL A 107 -0.27 -15.38 -9.84
N LYS A 108 -0.98 -15.40 -8.71
CA LYS A 108 -2.10 -16.33 -8.50
C LYS A 108 -3.25 -16.09 -9.49
N GLN A 109 -3.57 -14.83 -9.78
CA GLN A 109 -4.72 -14.46 -10.62
C GLN A 109 -4.53 -14.78 -12.11
N HIS A 110 -3.30 -14.75 -12.62
CA HIS A 110 -3.04 -14.88 -14.06
C HIS A 110 -2.18 -16.09 -14.43
N GLN A 111 -2.11 -17.09 -13.55
CA GLN A 111 -1.55 -18.38 -13.94
C GLN A 111 -2.49 -19.10 -14.94
N PRO A 112 -1.93 -19.83 -15.92
CA PRO A 112 -0.50 -19.98 -16.22
C PRO A 112 0.09 -18.79 -17.00
N PHE A 113 1.33 -18.42 -16.68
CA PHE A 113 2.09 -17.41 -17.45
C PHE A 113 2.89 -18.05 -18.58
N ASP A 114 3.13 -17.27 -19.64
CA ASP A 114 4.15 -17.61 -20.63
C ASP A 114 5.58 -17.40 -20.08
N HIS A 115 6.58 -17.94 -20.79
CA HIS A 115 7.99 -17.86 -20.39
C HIS A 115 8.46 -16.40 -20.17
N PHE A 116 7.92 -15.45 -20.93
CA PHE A 116 8.34 -14.05 -20.85
C PHE A 116 7.77 -13.37 -19.59
N ALA A 117 6.50 -13.58 -19.28
CA ALA A 117 5.87 -13.07 -18.08
C ALA A 117 6.43 -13.74 -16.82
N SER A 118 6.71 -15.05 -16.85
CA SER A 118 7.40 -15.74 -15.74
C SER A 118 8.78 -15.13 -15.44
N ARG A 119 9.55 -14.79 -16.47
CA ARG A 119 10.85 -14.10 -16.29
C ARG A 119 10.68 -12.72 -15.62
N TRP A 120 9.66 -11.97 -16.00
CA TRP A 120 9.39 -10.65 -15.42
C TRP A 120 8.92 -10.69 -13.97
N VAL A 121 8.18 -11.73 -13.56
CA VAL A 121 7.88 -12.00 -12.15
C VAL A 121 9.17 -12.10 -11.34
N GLY A 122 10.14 -12.90 -11.80
CA GLY A 122 11.43 -13.06 -11.13
C GLY A 122 12.26 -11.77 -11.07
N VAL A 123 12.25 -10.98 -12.14
CA VAL A 123 12.93 -9.65 -12.18
C VAL A 123 12.31 -8.70 -11.17
N LEU A 124 10.98 -8.67 -11.06
CA LEU A 124 10.28 -7.81 -10.10
C LEU A 124 10.59 -8.23 -8.67
N ALA A 125 10.48 -9.53 -8.36
CA ALA A 125 10.84 -10.06 -7.05
C ALA A 125 12.28 -9.69 -6.64
N THR A 126 13.24 -9.75 -7.58
CA THR A 126 14.64 -9.38 -7.33
C THR A 126 14.82 -7.88 -7.10
N ARG A 127 14.13 -7.03 -7.88
CA ARG A 127 14.19 -5.56 -7.70
C ARG A 127 13.65 -5.12 -6.36
N MET A 128 12.59 -5.78 -5.88
CA MET A 128 11.98 -5.48 -4.59
C MET A 128 12.91 -5.78 -3.42
N ALA A 129 13.80 -6.78 -3.54
CA ALA A 129 14.83 -7.04 -2.55
C ALA A 129 15.94 -5.97 -2.52
N MET A 130 16.05 -5.15 -3.57
CA MET A 130 17.19 -4.23 -3.77
C MET A 130 16.83 -2.74 -3.64
N SER A 131 15.57 -2.34 -3.81
CA SER A 131 15.13 -0.94 -3.63
C SER A 131 13.59 -0.85 -3.56
N PRO A 132 13.02 -0.23 -2.51
CA PRO A 132 11.58 -0.10 -2.37
C PRO A 132 11.07 1.15 -3.09
N GLU A 133 9.94 0.96 -3.77
CA GLU A 133 8.86 1.95 -3.96
C GLU A 133 8.77 2.78 -5.26
N GLU A 134 9.80 3.41 -5.82
CA GLU A 134 9.50 4.44 -6.86
C GLU A 134 8.94 3.92 -8.21
N ASN A 135 9.07 2.64 -8.53
CA ASN A 135 8.59 2.10 -9.82
C ASN A 135 7.82 0.79 -9.73
N PHE A 136 7.61 0.23 -8.53
CA PHE A 136 7.06 -1.11 -8.40
C PHE A 136 5.64 -1.22 -8.94
N ASP A 137 4.72 -0.33 -8.53
CA ASP A 137 3.33 -0.37 -8.99
C ASP A 137 3.19 -0.16 -10.50
N ARG A 138 4.08 0.64 -11.09
CA ARG A 138 4.14 0.85 -12.55
C ARG A 138 4.58 -0.42 -13.28
N GLU A 139 5.61 -1.09 -12.79
CA GLU A 139 6.09 -2.34 -13.38
C GLU A 139 5.11 -3.50 -13.14
N LEU A 140 4.45 -3.55 -12.00
CA LEU A 140 3.40 -4.53 -11.70
C LEU A 140 2.21 -4.39 -12.66
N LYS A 141 1.76 -3.15 -12.94
CA LYS A 141 0.73 -2.90 -13.96
C LYS A 141 1.16 -3.35 -15.37
N LYS A 142 2.45 -3.25 -15.71
CA LYS A 142 2.95 -3.76 -17.00
C LYS A 142 2.90 -5.29 -17.03
N LEU A 143 3.26 -5.94 -15.92
CA LEU A 143 3.18 -7.39 -15.80
C LEU A 143 1.73 -7.90 -15.95
N ALA A 144 0.75 -7.23 -15.33
CA ALA A 144 -0.67 -7.57 -15.48
C ALA A 144 -1.11 -7.54 -16.95
N LYS A 145 -0.70 -6.51 -17.70
CA LYS A 145 -1.02 -6.37 -19.14
C LYS A 145 -0.35 -7.43 -20.02
N MET A 146 0.83 -7.93 -19.62
CA MET A 146 1.48 -9.05 -20.31
C MET A 146 0.71 -10.35 -20.05
N ALA A 147 0.24 -10.54 -18.83
CA ALA A 147 -0.51 -11.71 -18.40
C ALA A 147 -1.86 -11.85 -19.11
N THR A 148 -2.53 -10.73 -19.41
CA THR A 148 -3.82 -10.70 -20.13
C THR A 148 -3.66 -10.76 -21.66
N GLY A 149 -2.44 -10.81 -22.19
CA GLY A 149 -2.17 -10.88 -23.63
C GLY A 149 -2.46 -9.57 -24.40
N GLU A 150 -2.79 -8.47 -23.71
CA GLU A 150 -3.32 -7.25 -24.34
C GLU A 150 -2.30 -6.47 -25.17
N LYS A 151 -1.00 -6.78 -25.14
CA LYS A 151 0.01 -6.27 -26.09
C LYS A 151 1.28 -7.10 -26.00
N LYS A 152 1.80 -7.59 -27.14
CA LYS A 152 3.24 -7.92 -27.28
C LYS A 152 4.04 -6.62 -27.12
N TYR A 153 4.33 -6.22 -25.89
CA TYR A 153 4.99 -4.96 -25.56
C TYR A 153 6.45 -4.97 -26.03
N LYS A 154 6.72 -4.42 -27.23
CA LYS A 154 8.06 -4.30 -27.82
C LYS A 154 9.04 -3.41 -27.02
N GLY A 155 8.55 -2.65 -26.02
CA GLY A 155 9.34 -1.68 -25.25
C GLY A 155 10.12 -2.24 -24.06
N MET A 156 10.01 -3.53 -23.74
CA MET A 156 10.74 -4.18 -22.63
C MET A 156 11.97 -4.97 -23.10
N ARG A 157 12.47 -4.70 -24.32
CA ARG A 157 13.82 -5.15 -24.72
C ARG A 157 14.86 -4.35 -23.93
N ALA A 158 15.29 -4.95 -22.83
CA ALA A 158 16.56 -4.68 -22.17
C ALA A 158 16.73 -3.27 -21.58
N HIS A 159 16.16 -3.04 -20.40
CA HIS A 159 17.00 -2.44 -19.36
C HIS A 159 18.05 -3.49 -19.00
N ARG A 160 19.17 -3.49 -19.74
CA ARG A 160 20.39 -4.19 -19.36
C ARG A 160 20.77 -3.72 -17.96
N LEU A 161 20.41 -4.50 -16.95
CA LEU A 161 21.16 -4.51 -15.71
C LEU A 161 22.58 -4.94 -16.10
N GLY A 162 23.54 -4.01 -16.03
CA GLY A 162 24.97 -4.28 -16.14
C GLY A 162 25.55 -4.40 -17.55
N ARG A 163 25.82 -3.27 -18.21
CA ARG A 163 27.02 -3.13 -19.06
C ARG A 163 27.63 -1.74 -18.88
N HIS A 164 28.21 -1.54 -17.72
CA HIS A 164 29.29 -0.57 -17.52
C HIS A 164 30.51 -1.35 -17.03
N HIS A 165 31.18 -2.07 -17.92
CA HIS A 165 32.60 -2.38 -17.79
C HIS A 165 33.22 -1.95 -19.12
N ARG A 166 33.70 -0.70 -19.14
CA ARG A 166 34.74 -0.29 -20.07
C ARG A 166 36.04 -0.73 -19.41
N HIS A 167 36.74 -1.64 -20.07
CA HIS A 167 38.19 -1.79 -19.98
C HIS A 167 38.70 -1.66 -21.40
#